data_AF-A0A8H4VMJ7-F1
#
_entry.id   AF-A0A8H4VMJ7-F1
#
_cell.length_a   1.000
_cell.length_b   1.000
_cell.length_c   1.000
_cell.angle_alpha   90.00
_cell.angle_beta   90.00
_cell.angle_gamma   90.00
#
_symmetry.space_group_name_H-M   'P 1'
#
loop_
_entity.id
_entity.type
_entity.pdbx_description
1 polymer ?
#
loop_
_entity_poly.entity_id
_entity_poly.type
_entity_poly.pdbx_seq_one_letter_code
_entity_poly.pdbx_strand_id
1 'polypeptide(L)'
;MSSTVQPPVNAGGPQVPPPVDPNQPGQPARVYGRTHRDEDTANFLAAQDLRIKLDLNKEIELANHARTMQTIRHRTDPAQYPAPGSPAASFISIPDDDLNDLRIPAVYQAHLDVMPTYIKDRLARDRAAEAARQAAAAKRPVDDNEDDTSSFKRRRARGSDFFVHDPLNRDQIVFPSQLLFTDSVSTLPLPFFEDSVLRKIISKASSIPSKKHTALNGKTVHIWDLKWMKTEFKIKEELELTHSEFCQASDNYYRFQATKAEDPLYTERYRVHFTFYRNLVDSAATYDGWKSAELETRSNAAELNHAYSETQYTNATNKARESPFRKIRTRDSSRKSFPDG
;
A
#
# COMPACT_ATOMS: atom_id res chain seq x y z
N MET A 1 39.57 17.39 -61.00
CA MET A 1 38.60 16.44 -60.40
C MET A 1 37.74 17.25 -59.44
N SER A 2 36.56 17.67 -59.91
CA SER A 2 35.64 18.59 -59.24
C SER A 2 34.34 17.87 -58.87
N SER A 3 33.81 18.15 -57.69
CA SER A 3 32.37 18.23 -57.31
C SER A 3 32.32 18.25 -55.78
N THR A 4 32.07 19.38 -55.12
CA THR A 4 30.82 20.14 -54.98
C THR A 4 29.74 19.35 -54.23
N VAL A 5 29.49 19.80 -53.00
CA VAL A 5 28.40 19.40 -52.09
C VAL A 5 27.14 20.19 -52.45
N GLN A 6 25.98 19.54 -52.53
CA GLN A 6 24.64 20.11 -52.30
C GLN A 6 23.61 19.01 -51.93
N PRO A 7 22.55 19.33 -51.15
CA PRO A 7 21.56 18.37 -50.63
C PRO A 7 20.22 18.39 -51.42
N PRO A 8 19.31 17.40 -51.26
CA PRO A 8 17.89 17.56 -51.59
C PRO A 8 17.05 17.65 -50.29
N VAL A 9 16.43 18.78 -49.96
CA VAL A 9 15.11 19.29 -50.39
C VAL A 9 13.98 18.27 -50.17
N ASN A 10 13.21 18.50 -49.10
CA ASN A 10 11.96 17.83 -48.76
C ASN A 10 10.82 18.66 -49.38
N ALA A 11 10.08 18.10 -50.34
CA ALA A 11 8.93 18.74 -50.97
C ALA A 11 7.69 17.89 -50.73
N GLY A 12 6.84 18.36 -49.81
CA GLY A 12 5.47 17.86 -49.64
C GLY A 12 4.60 18.35 -50.79
N GLY A 13 3.98 17.41 -51.51
CA GLY A 13 2.88 17.66 -52.42
C GLY A 13 1.56 17.09 -51.85
N PRO A 14 0.40 17.71 -52.12
CA PRO A 14 -0.89 17.27 -51.61
C PRO A 14 -1.35 15.97 -52.27
N GLN A 15 -1.66 14.95 -51.47
CA GLN A 15 -2.31 13.71 -51.92
C GLN A 15 -3.77 13.99 -52.27
N VAL A 16 -4.14 13.70 -53.52
CA VAL A 16 -5.53 13.67 -53.99
C VAL A 16 -6.19 12.36 -53.50
N PRO A 17 -7.39 12.38 -52.90
CA PRO A 17 -8.09 11.16 -52.53
C PRO A 17 -8.59 10.39 -53.77
N PRO A 18 -8.68 9.05 -53.72
CA PRO A 18 -9.08 8.24 -54.85
C PRO A 18 -10.58 8.44 -55.20
N PRO A 19 -11.00 8.09 -56.43
CA PRO A 19 -12.38 8.27 -56.88
C PRO A 19 -13.31 7.29 -56.16
N VAL A 20 -14.48 7.78 -55.74
CA VAL A 20 -15.54 6.98 -55.11
C VAL A 20 -16.32 6.23 -56.20
N ASP A 21 -16.45 4.91 -56.03
CA ASP A 21 -17.20 4.01 -56.92
C ASP A 21 -18.73 4.29 -56.84
N PRO A 22 -19.46 4.47 -57.95
CA PRO A 22 -20.87 4.85 -57.95
C PRO A 22 -21.88 3.80 -57.45
N ASN A 23 -21.44 2.57 -57.13
CA ASN A 23 -22.36 1.44 -56.93
C ASN A 23 -22.44 0.87 -55.50
N GLN A 24 -22.22 1.68 -54.45
CA GLN A 24 -22.59 1.26 -53.09
C GLN A 24 -24.06 1.58 -52.74
N PRO A 25 -24.87 0.58 -52.32
CA PRO A 25 -26.23 0.82 -51.85
C PRO A 25 -26.23 1.67 -50.58
N GLY A 26 -27.04 2.72 -50.61
CA GLY A 26 -27.02 3.85 -49.67
C GLY A 26 -27.00 3.45 -48.20
N GLN A 27 -25.87 3.70 -47.54
CA GLN A 27 -25.86 3.88 -46.10
C GLN A 27 -26.69 5.13 -45.77
N PRO A 28 -27.64 5.07 -44.81
CA PRO A 28 -28.30 6.28 -44.36
C PRO A 28 -27.22 7.22 -43.85
N ALA A 29 -27.19 8.44 -44.41
CA ALA A 29 -26.26 9.47 -44.01
C ALA A 29 -26.25 9.52 -42.47
N ARG A 30 -25.08 9.25 -41.87
CA ARG A 30 -24.87 9.55 -40.46
C ARG A 30 -25.05 11.04 -40.32
N VAL A 31 -26.24 11.46 -39.90
CA VAL A 31 -26.49 12.80 -39.39
C VAL A 31 -25.64 12.90 -38.14
N TYR A 32 -24.40 13.35 -38.30
CA TYR A 32 -23.63 13.88 -37.18
C TYR A 32 -24.46 15.03 -36.63
N GLY A 33 -25.14 14.79 -35.52
CA GLY A 33 -25.82 15.84 -34.79
C GLY A 33 -24.81 16.93 -34.50
N ARG A 34 -24.95 18.09 -35.14
CA ARG A 34 -24.27 19.31 -34.73
C ARG A 34 -24.74 19.63 -33.32
N THR A 35 -24.01 19.19 -32.30
CA THR A 35 -24.38 19.42 -30.90
C THR A 35 -23.87 20.74 -30.33
N HIS A 36 -23.13 21.57 -31.07
CA HIS A 36 -22.76 22.90 -30.59
C HIS A 36 -22.88 23.92 -31.72
N ARG A 37 -23.79 24.89 -31.54
CA ARG A 37 -24.08 25.94 -32.52
C ARG A 37 -23.16 27.17 -32.34
N ASP A 38 -22.37 27.23 -31.26
CA ASP A 38 -21.24 28.15 -31.06
C ASP A 38 -20.42 27.71 -29.83
N GLU A 39 -19.09 27.74 -29.91
CA GLU A 39 -18.19 27.44 -28.78
C GLU A 39 -18.38 28.46 -27.63
N ASP A 40 -18.68 29.70 -28.01
CA ASP A 40 -19.04 30.79 -27.10
C ASP A 40 -20.27 30.46 -26.26
N THR A 41 -21.25 29.74 -26.82
CA THR A 41 -22.45 29.34 -26.08
C THR A 41 -22.14 28.25 -25.07
N ALA A 42 -21.27 27.30 -25.42
CA ALA A 42 -20.84 26.24 -24.51
C ALA A 42 -20.04 26.82 -23.32
N ASN A 43 -19.13 27.76 -23.60
CA ASN A 43 -18.37 28.47 -22.58
C ASN A 43 -19.27 29.32 -21.68
N PHE A 44 -20.25 30.03 -22.26
CA PHE A 44 -21.21 30.81 -21.50
C PHE A 44 -22.05 29.94 -20.56
N LEU A 45 -22.54 28.78 -21.02
CA LEU A 45 -23.32 27.84 -20.22
C LEU A 45 -22.48 27.16 -19.13
N ALA A 46 -21.21 26.86 -19.42
CA ALA A 46 -20.28 26.31 -18.44
C ALA A 46 -19.95 27.31 -17.31
N ALA A 47 -19.90 28.60 -17.63
CA ALA A 47 -19.62 29.68 -16.68
C ALA A 47 -20.82 30.09 -15.80
N GLN A 48 -22.03 29.55 -16.05
CA GLN A 48 -23.21 29.88 -15.24
C GLN A 48 -23.14 29.30 -13.83
N ASP A 49 -23.86 29.93 -12.91
CA ASP A 49 -24.05 29.43 -11.55
C ASP A 49 -24.77 28.07 -11.52
N LEU A 50 -24.48 27.29 -10.49
CA LEU A 50 -25.03 25.95 -10.29
C LEU A 50 -26.57 25.92 -10.34
N ARG A 51 -27.25 26.90 -9.73
CA ARG A 51 -28.72 26.98 -9.72
C ARG A 51 -29.29 27.08 -11.14
N ILE A 52 -28.67 27.91 -11.99
CA ILE A 52 -29.10 28.12 -13.37
C ILE A 52 -28.87 26.83 -14.20
N LYS A 53 -27.71 26.20 -14.03
CA LYS A 53 -27.41 24.92 -14.69
C LYS A 53 -28.41 23.82 -14.33
N LEU A 54 -28.78 23.72 -13.05
CA LEU A 54 -29.76 22.73 -12.58
C LEU A 54 -31.16 22.98 -13.15
N ASP A 55 -31.60 24.23 -13.14
CA ASP A 55 -32.94 24.60 -13.66
C ASP A 55 -33.05 24.33 -15.15
N LEU A 56 -32.06 24.74 -15.95
CA LEU A 56 -31.99 24.44 -17.38
C LEU A 56 -31.98 22.93 -17.66
N ASN A 57 -31.21 22.16 -16.88
CA ASN A 57 -31.20 20.71 -17.02
C ASN A 57 -32.54 20.07 -16.66
N LYS A 58 -33.30 20.64 -15.73
CA LYS A 58 -34.63 20.17 -15.35
C LYS A 58 -35.64 20.43 -16.46
N GLU A 59 -35.57 21.61 -17.11
CA GLU A 59 -36.38 21.91 -18.29
C GLU A 59 -36.06 20.95 -19.46
N ILE A 60 -34.77 20.69 -19.70
CA ILE A 60 -34.33 19.72 -20.73
C ILE A 60 -34.87 18.33 -20.42
N GLU A 61 -34.82 17.89 -19.16
CA GLU A 61 -35.35 16.59 -18.71
C GLU A 61 -36.86 16.47 -19.01
N LEU A 62 -37.64 17.49 -18.63
CA LEU A 62 -39.08 17.52 -18.86
C LEU A 62 -39.44 17.52 -20.35
N ALA A 63 -38.73 18.32 -21.16
CA ALA A 63 -38.91 18.35 -22.60
C ALA A 63 -38.53 17.03 -23.26
N ASN A 64 -37.44 16.40 -22.82
CA ASN A 64 -37.03 15.08 -23.30
C ASN A 64 -38.07 14.01 -22.96
N HIS A 65 -38.61 14.01 -21.75
CA HIS A 65 -39.67 13.10 -21.36
C HIS A 65 -40.93 13.27 -22.23
N ALA A 66 -41.35 14.51 -22.51
CA ALA A 66 -42.46 14.79 -23.41
C ALA A 66 -42.22 14.26 -24.84
N ARG A 67 -41.02 14.45 -25.39
CA ARG A 67 -40.62 13.90 -26.71
C ARG A 67 -40.65 12.37 -26.71
N THR A 68 -40.14 11.73 -25.65
CA THR A 68 -40.19 10.27 -25.51
C THR A 68 -41.62 9.77 -25.49
N MET A 69 -42.50 10.41 -24.72
CA MET A 69 -43.92 10.05 -24.67
C MET A 69 -44.62 10.21 -26.02
N GLN A 70 -44.31 11.27 -26.77
CA GLN A 70 -44.83 11.44 -28.13
C GLN A 70 -44.37 10.33 -29.07
N THR A 71 -43.09 9.95 -29.01
CA THR A 71 -42.55 8.83 -29.78
C THR A 71 -43.22 7.49 -29.42
N ILE A 72 -43.50 7.26 -28.13
CA ILE A 72 -44.26 6.07 -27.70
C ILE A 72 -45.68 6.10 -28.28
N ARG A 73 -46.39 7.23 -28.17
CA ARG A 73 -47.76 7.38 -28.71
C ARG A 73 -47.81 7.17 -30.22
N HIS A 74 -46.88 7.76 -30.97
CA HIS A 74 -46.76 7.53 -32.41
C HIS A 74 -46.55 6.05 -32.75
N ARG A 75 -45.75 5.31 -31.97
CA ARG A 75 -45.54 3.87 -32.18
C ARG A 75 -46.76 3.02 -31.84
N THR A 76 -47.53 3.40 -30.83
CA THR A 76 -48.72 2.66 -30.39
C THR A 76 -49.94 2.95 -31.26
N ASP A 77 -50.14 4.20 -31.64
CA ASP A 77 -51.23 4.64 -32.54
C ASP A 77 -50.72 5.73 -33.51
N PRO A 78 -50.17 5.30 -34.66
CA PRO A 78 -49.68 6.22 -35.69
C PRO A 78 -50.79 7.06 -36.34
N ALA A 79 -52.05 6.59 -36.31
CA ALA A 79 -53.15 7.28 -36.98
C ALA A 79 -53.59 8.53 -36.19
N GLN A 80 -53.64 8.43 -34.87
CA GLN A 80 -53.95 9.56 -33.99
C GLN A 80 -52.73 10.47 -33.73
N TYR A 81 -51.52 9.92 -33.79
CA TYR A 81 -50.28 10.66 -33.56
C TYR A 81 -49.33 10.51 -34.75
N PRO A 82 -49.53 11.26 -35.85
CA PRO A 82 -48.81 11.01 -37.11
C PRO A 82 -47.32 11.38 -37.08
N ALA A 83 -46.88 12.21 -36.13
CA ALA A 83 -45.48 12.63 -36.01
C ALA A 83 -44.81 12.05 -34.75
N PRO A 84 -43.63 11.39 -34.89
CA PRO A 84 -42.84 10.98 -33.74
C PRO A 84 -42.31 12.20 -32.97
N GLY A 85 -41.89 11.97 -31.72
CA GLY A 85 -41.18 12.99 -30.96
C GLY A 85 -39.83 13.31 -31.58
N SER A 86 -39.37 14.56 -31.42
CA SER A 86 -38.05 14.97 -31.89
C SER A 86 -36.92 14.33 -31.07
N PRO A 87 -35.67 14.33 -31.59
CA PRO A 87 -34.51 13.82 -30.85
C PRO A 87 -34.35 14.49 -29.48
N ALA A 88 -33.86 13.74 -28.50
CA ALA A 88 -33.59 14.26 -27.16
C ALA A 88 -32.46 15.31 -27.22
N ALA A 89 -32.61 16.37 -26.42
CA ALA A 89 -31.59 17.37 -26.20
C ALA A 89 -30.58 16.87 -25.16
N SER A 90 -29.30 17.22 -25.33
CA SER A 90 -28.26 16.93 -24.36
C SER A 90 -28.38 17.81 -23.12
N PHE A 91 -28.00 17.28 -21.96
CA PHE A 91 -27.87 18.07 -20.74
C PHE A 91 -26.63 18.97 -20.78
N ILE A 92 -26.71 20.09 -20.06
CA ILE A 92 -25.57 20.94 -19.76
C ILE A 92 -24.69 20.23 -18.73
N SER A 93 -23.38 20.19 -19.00
CA SER A 93 -22.40 19.61 -18.09
C SER A 93 -22.32 20.39 -16.78
N ILE A 94 -22.35 19.66 -15.66
CA ILE A 94 -22.12 20.21 -14.33
C ILE A 94 -20.73 19.71 -13.89
N PRO A 95 -19.79 20.61 -13.53
CA PRO A 95 -18.48 20.24 -12.97
C PRO A 95 -18.59 19.31 -11.75
N ASP A 96 -17.57 18.50 -11.51
CA ASP A 96 -17.56 17.59 -10.36
C ASP A 96 -17.51 18.36 -9.02
N ASP A 97 -16.87 19.53 -8.97
CA ASP A 97 -16.85 20.39 -7.78
C ASP A 97 -18.27 20.86 -7.41
N ASP A 98 -19.02 21.37 -8.39
CA ASP A 98 -20.44 21.74 -8.23
C ASP A 98 -21.31 20.55 -7.77
N LEU A 99 -21.04 19.36 -8.31
CA LEU A 99 -21.74 18.13 -7.89
C LEU A 99 -21.37 17.70 -6.46
N ASN A 100 -20.14 17.95 -6.03
CA ASN A 100 -19.68 17.68 -4.67
C ASN A 100 -20.35 18.63 -3.67
N ASP A 101 -20.55 19.90 -4.02
CA ASP A 101 -21.26 20.87 -3.17
C ASP A 101 -22.71 20.45 -2.91
N LEU A 102 -23.38 19.86 -3.91
CA LEU A 102 -24.74 19.30 -3.76
C LEU A 102 -24.81 18.13 -2.77
N ARG A 103 -23.68 17.57 -2.32
CA ARG A 103 -23.68 16.55 -1.27
C ARG A 103 -23.91 17.16 0.11
N ILE A 104 -23.57 18.44 0.29
CA ILE A 104 -23.77 19.19 1.54
C ILE A 104 -25.28 19.38 1.78
N PRO A 105 -25.83 18.94 2.93
CA PRO A 105 -27.28 18.98 3.18
C PRO A 105 -27.92 20.37 3.00
N ALA A 106 -27.25 21.44 3.44
CA ALA A 106 -27.75 22.80 3.31
C ALA A 106 -27.85 23.24 1.84
N VAL A 107 -26.81 22.97 1.04
CA VAL A 107 -26.78 23.30 -0.39
C VAL A 107 -27.79 22.46 -1.16
N TYR A 108 -27.89 21.17 -0.85
CA TYR A 108 -28.88 20.26 -1.43
C TYR A 108 -30.31 20.77 -1.23
N GLN A 109 -30.66 21.18 -0.01
CA GLN A 109 -31.99 21.70 0.30
C GLN A 109 -32.28 23.01 -0.43
N ALA A 110 -31.29 23.90 -0.56
CA ALA A 110 -31.43 25.17 -1.27
C ALA A 110 -31.71 25.02 -2.78
N HIS A 111 -31.39 23.87 -3.36
CA HIS A 111 -31.54 23.60 -4.80
C HIS A 111 -32.53 22.48 -5.11
N LEU A 112 -33.24 21.94 -4.11
CA LEU A 112 -34.08 20.75 -4.25
C LEU A 112 -35.25 20.96 -5.23
N ASP A 113 -35.76 22.19 -5.29
CA ASP A 113 -36.85 22.65 -6.15
C ASP A 113 -36.46 22.67 -7.63
N VAL A 114 -35.25 23.11 -7.95
CA VAL A 114 -34.74 23.24 -9.34
C VAL A 114 -33.96 22.02 -9.83
N MET A 115 -33.63 21.08 -8.95
CA MET A 115 -32.78 19.94 -9.31
C MET A 115 -33.50 18.89 -10.18
N PRO A 116 -32.89 18.46 -11.31
CA PRO A 116 -33.40 17.38 -12.15
C PRO A 116 -33.46 16.04 -11.43
N THR A 117 -34.34 15.15 -11.90
CA THR A 117 -34.56 13.81 -11.32
C THR A 117 -33.31 12.96 -11.45
N TYR A 118 -32.64 12.95 -12.61
CA TYR A 118 -31.42 12.16 -12.80
C TYR A 118 -30.27 12.54 -11.84
N ILE A 119 -30.18 13.82 -11.43
CA ILE A 119 -29.21 14.27 -10.43
C ILE A 119 -29.61 13.80 -9.03
N LYS A 120 -30.90 13.89 -8.68
CA LYS A 120 -31.42 13.36 -7.42
C LYS A 120 -31.13 11.86 -7.29
N ASP A 121 -31.36 11.10 -8.35
CA ASP A 121 -31.11 9.65 -8.39
C ASP A 121 -29.61 9.32 -8.35
N ARG A 122 -28.76 10.12 -9.00
CA ARG A 122 -27.30 9.98 -8.90
C ARG A 122 -26.83 10.22 -7.46
N LEU A 123 -27.25 11.32 -6.83
CA LEU A 123 -26.87 11.64 -5.45
C LEU A 123 -27.42 10.62 -4.45
N ALA A 124 -28.63 10.10 -4.66
CA ALA A 124 -29.19 9.03 -3.83
C ALA A 124 -28.37 7.74 -3.95
N ARG A 125 -27.95 7.36 -5.16
CA ARG A 125 -27.07 6.19 -5.37
C ARG A 125 -25.70 6.39 -4.76
N ASP A 126 -25.11 7.58 -4.90
CA ASP A 126 -23.81 7.91 -4.30
C ASP A 126 -23.89 7.84 -2.77
N ARG A 127 -24.93 8.44 -2.17
CA ARG A 127 -25.19 8.35 -0.72
C ARG A 127 -25.45 6.91 -0.27
N ALA A 128 -26.17 6.11 -1.05
CA ALA A 128 -26.38 4.70 -0.74
C ALA A 128 -25.08 3.89 -0.85
N ALA A 129 -24.22 4.19 -1.82
CA ALA A 129 -22.92 3.57 -1.98
C ALA A 129 -21.95 3.99 -0.86
N GLU A 130 -21.96 5.26 -0.46
CA GLU A 130 -21.20 5.78 0.69
C GLU A 130 -21.72 5.20 1.99
N ALA A 131 -23.04 5.15 2.21
CA ALA A 131 -23.64 4.50 3.37
C ALA A 131 -23.36 2.99 3.36
N ALA A 132 -23.31 2.33 2.21
CA ALA A 132 -22.91 0.93 2.11
C ALA A 132 -21.41 0.75 2.39
N ARG A 133 -20.55 1.68 1.96
CA ARG A 133 -19.12 1.71 2.30
C ARG A 133 -18.90 1.97 3.79
N GLN A 134 -19.62 2.93 4.37
CA GLN A 134 -19.61 3.25 5.80
C GLN A 134 -20.20 2.11 6.61
N ALA A 135 -21.30 1.48 6.17
CA ALA A 135 -21.87 0.30 6.81
C ALA A 135 -20.98 -0.92 6.64
N ALA A 136 -20.23 -1.05 5.53
CA ALA A 136 -19.18 -2.06 5.40
C ALA A 136 -17.98 -1.73 6.29
N ALA A 137 -17.68 -0.45 6.51
CA ALA A 137 -16.67 0.04 7.46
C ALA A 137 -17.13 -0.03 8.93
N ALA A 138 -18.43 -0.07 9.19
CA ALA A 138 -19.05 -0.17 10.52
C ALA A 138 -19.51 -1.61 10.86
N LYS A 139 -19.70 -2.47 9.86
CA LYS A 139 -19.81 -3.94 9.99
C LYS A 139 -18.44 -4.62 9.97
N ARG A 140 -17.42 -3.99 9.39
CA ARG A 140 -16.10 -4.07 10.00
C ARG A 140 -16.28 -3.45 11.38
N PRO A 141 -15.97 -4.12 12.49
CA PRO A 141 -15.97 -3.43 13.76
C PRO A 141 -15.17 -2.14 13.56
N VAL A 142 -15.71 -1.00 14.02
CA VAL A 142 -14.88 0.16 14.33
C VAL A 142 -13.99 -0.31 15.48
N ASP A 143 -12.96 -1.04 15.09
CA ASP A 143 -11.82 -1.30 15.92
C ASP A 143 -11.00 -0.02 15.80
N ASP A 144 -11.41 0.97 16.59
CA ASP A 144 -10.59 2.15 16.94
C ASP A 144 -9.47 1.74 17.92
N ASN A 145 -8.99 0.52 17.76
CA ASN A 145 -7.68 0.02 18.08
C ASN A 145 -7.40 -0.92 16.93
N GLU A 146 -6.32 -0.73 16.18
CA GLU A 146 -5.82 -1.79 15.29
C GLU A 146 -5.33 -2.95 16.16
N ASP A 147 -6.27 -3.77 16.63
CA ASP A 147 -6.03 -5.07 17.23
C ASP A 147 -6.24 -6.08 16.10
N ASP A 148 -5.17 -6.25 15.31
CA ASP A 148 -5.05 -7.18 14.20
C ASP A 148 -5.03 -8.66 14.68
N THR A 149 -6.05 -9.05 15.46
CA THR A 149 -6.22 -10.40 16.01
C THR A 149 -7.44 -11.13 15.45
N SER A 150 -8.16 -10.55 14.49
CA SER A 150 -9.35 -11.18 13.87
C SER A 150 -9.06 -11.93 12.55
N SER A 151 -7.82 -11.91 12.05
CA SER A 151 -7.44 -12.63 10.83
C SER A 151 -7.00 -14.10 11.04
N PHE A 152 -7.35 -14.74 12.17
CA PHE A 152 -7.11 -16.19 12.39
C PHE A 152 -8.10 -17.13 11.68
N LYS A 153 -8.84 -16.65 10.67
CA LYS A 153 -9.48 -17.57 9.72
C LYS A 153 -8.37 -18.27 8.95
N ARG A 154 -8.11 -19.54 9.29
CA ARG A 154 -7.18 -20.46 8.58
C ARG A 154 -7.12 -20.10 7.10
N ARG A 155 -6.10 -19.33 6.70
CA ARG A 155 -5.87 -19.06 5.28
C ARG A 155 -5.56 -20.41 4.65
N ARG A 156 -6.46 -20.89 3.80
CA ARG A 156 -6.15 -22.02 2.93
C ARG A 156 -5.02 -21.56 2.01
N ALA A 157 -3.96 -22.35 1.90
CA ALA A 157 -2.83 -22.05 1.02
C ALA A 157 -3.36 -21.67 -0.37
N ARG A 158 -3.02 -20.47 -0.85
CA ARG A 158 -3.33 -20.07 -2.23
C ARG A 158 -2.17 -20.44 -3.13
N GLY A 159 -2.46 -20.84 -4.37
CA GLY A 159 -1.43 -21.15 -5.37
C GLY A 159 -0.49 -19.98 -5.68
N SER A 160 -0.87 -18.76 -5.33
CA SER A 160 -0.03 -17.55 -5.41
C SER A 160 1.01 -17.43 -4.29
N ASP A 161 0.89 -18.22 -3.22
CA ASP A 161 1.75 -18.14 -2.03
C ASP A 161 2.99 -19.04 -2.15
N PHE A 162 3.14 -19.73 -3.29
CA PHE A 162 4.34 -20.51 -3.60
C PHE A 162 5.41 -19.58 -4.15
N PHE A 163 6.50 -19.42 -3.41
CA PHE A 163 7.71 -18.80 -3.91
C PHE A 163 8.55 -19.86 -4.64
N VAL A 164 9.09 -19.51 -5.81
CA VAL A 164 10.12 -20.34 -6.45
C VAL A 164 11.34 -20.31 -5.53
N HIS A 165 11.77 -21.48 -5.05
CA HIS A 165 12.99 -21.59 -4.28
C HIS A 165 14.18 -21.22 -5.19
N ASP A 166 14.78 -20.07 -4.95
CA ASP A 166 16.01 -19.64 -5.60
C ASP A 166 17.19 -20.12 -4.74
N PRO A 167 17.99 -21.10 -5.20
CA PRO A 167 19.13 -21.61 -4.42
C PRO A 167 20.25 -20.58 -4.19
N LEU A 168 20.23 -19.45 -4.92
CA LEU A 168 21.18 -18.34 -4.73
C LEU A 168 20.65 -17.28 -3.76
N ASN A 169 19.34 -17.29 -3.46
CA ASN A 169 18.72 -16.33 -2.57
C ASN A 169 18.34 -17.02 -1.27
N ARG A 170 18.81 -16.48 -0.13
CA ARG A 170 18.47 -17.01 1.19
C ARG A 170 16.95 -16.98 1.32
N ASP A 171 16.32 -18.15 1.53
CA ASP A 171 14.85 -18.29 1.62
C ASP A 171 14.23 -17.08 2.29
N GLN A 172 13.37 -16.35 1.57
CA GLN A 172 12.72 -15.18 2.13
C GLN A 172 11.78 -15.64 3.24
N ILE A 173 12.19 -15.43 4.48
CA ILE A 173 11.39 -15.77 5.66
C ILE A 173 10.17 -14.85 5.68
N VAL A 174 8.97 -15.41 5.53
CA VAL A 174 7.71 -14.69 5.73
C VAL A 174 7.35 -14.78 7.21
N PHE A 175 7.27 -13.63 7.88
CA PHE A 175 6.97 -13.56 9.30
C PHE A 175 5.48 -13.81 9.56
N PRO A 176 5.11 -14.73 10.46
CA PRO A 176 3.71 -14.95 10.84
C PRO A 176 3.09 -13.69 11.46
N SER A 177 1.83 -13.38 11.15
CA SER A 177 1.12 -12.21 11.71
C SER A 177 1.09 -12.22 13.24
N GLN A 178 0.89 -13.39 13.85
CA GLN A 178 0.90 -13.55 15.30
C GLN A 178 2.27 -13.20 15.93
N LEU A 179 3.38 -13.33 15.21
CA LEU A 179 4.70 -12.89 15.66
C LEU A 179 4.78 -11.36 15.69
N LEU A 180 4.30 -10.69 14.63
CA LEU A 180 4.22 -9.24 14.53
C LEU A 180 3.37 -8.66 15.67
N PHE A 181 2.21 -9.27 15.92
CA PHE A 181 1.31 -8.88 17.01
C PHE A 181 1.91 -9.14 18.39
N THR A 182 2.69 -10.21 18.56
CA THR A 182 3.36 -10.46 19.84
C THR A 182 4.44 -9.42 20.12
N ASP A 183 5.15 -8.93 19.10
CA ASP A 183 6.17 -7.89 19.23
C ASP A 183 5.60 -6.50 19.57
N SER A 184 4.39 -6.17 19.09
CA SER A 184 3.75 -4.89 19.44
C SER A 184 3.35 -4.81 20.92
N VAL A 185 3.15 -5.96 21.56
CA VAL A 185 2.76 -6.06 22.97
C VAL A 185 3.97 -6.33 23.88
N SER A 186 4.91 -7.15 23.41
CA SER A 186 6.13 -7.50 24.11
C SER A 186 7.29 -7.59 23.14
N THR A 187 8.22 -6.63 23.24
CA THR A 187 9.41 -6.54 22.39
C THR A 187 10.12 -7.89 22.31
N LEU A 188 10.29 -8.40 21.09
CA LEU A 188 10.94 -9.68 20.84
C LEU A 188 12.46 -9.54 20.96
N PRO A 189 13.12 -10.38 21.77
CA PRO A 189 14.57 -10.39 21.85
C PRO A 189 15.24 -10.77 20.53
N LEU A 190 16.44 -10.26 20.27
CA LEU A 190 17.19 -10.52 19.04
C LEU A 190 17.40 -12.02 18.74
N PRO A 191 17.66 -12.91 19.74
CA PRO A 191 17.78 -14.36 19.50
C PRO A 191 16.56 -15.03 18.84
N PHE A 192 15.37 -14.43 18.90
CA PHE A 192 14.19 -14.97 18.20
C PHE A 192 14.33 -14.93 16.68
N PHE A 193 15.25 -14.09 16.17
CA PHE A 193 15.45 -13.83 14.76
C PHE A 193 16.58 -14.65 14.12
N GLU A 194 17.17 -15.60 14.85
CA GLU A 194 18.03 -16.61 14.23
C GLU A 194 17.24 -17.45 13.21
N ASP A 195 17.84 -17.80 12.06
CA ASP A 195 17.14 -18.60 11.04
C ASP A 195 16.65 -19.94 11.61
N SER A 196 17.45 -20.54 12.50
CA SER A 196 17.12 -21.83 13.13
C SER A 196 15.87 -21.74 13.99
N VAL A 197 15.68 -20.59 14.67
CA VAL A 197 14.54 -20.31 15.53
C VAL A 197 13.33 -19.93 14.69
N LEU A 198 13.49 -19.03 13.71
CA LEU A 198 12.41 -18.61 12.82
C LEU A 198 11.80 -19.79 12.04
N ARG A 199 12.64 -20.73 11.55
CA ARG A 199 12.15 -21.95 10.89
C ARG A 199 11.35 -22.86 11.83
N LYS A 200 11.74 -22.96 13.12
CA LYS A 200 10.96 -23.68 14.14
C LYS A 200 9.63 -22.97 14.41
N ILE A 201 9.65 -21.65 14.53
CA ILE A 201 8.44 -20.84 14.74
C ILE A 201 7.45 -21.07 13.59
N ILE A 202 7.91 -20.98 12.34
CA ILE A 202 7.05 -21.16 11.17
C ILE A 202 6.51 -22.57 11.08
N SER A 203 7.36 -23.60 11.25
CA SER A 203 6.94 -25.01 11.17
C SER A 203 5.98 -25.41 12.29
N LYS A 204 6.10 -24.82 13.48
CA LYS A 204 5.26 -25.12 14.65
C LYS A 204 4.22 -24.04 14.96
N ALA A 205 4.00 -23.06 14.07
CA ALA A 205 3.22 -21.85 14.37
C ALA A 205 1.83 -22.13 14.97
N SER A 206 1.14 -23.17 14.49
CA SER A 206 -0.19 -23.57 14.96
C SER A 206 -0.19 -24.26 16.33
N SER A 207 0.97 -24.72 16.80
CA SER A 207 1.15 -25.45 18.07
C SER A 207 1.78 -24.59 19.16
N ILE A 208 2.16 -23.35 18.86
CA ILE A 208 2.69 -22.41 19.85
C ILE A 208 1.54 -21.98 20.77
N PRO A 209 1.65 -22.18 22.10
CA PRO A 209 0.62 -21.77 23.03
C PRO A 209 0.54 -20.24 23.11
N SER A 210 -0.69 -19.75 23.31
CA SER A 210 -0.95 -18.32 23.52
C SER A 210 -1.24 -18.05 24.99
N LYS A 211 -0.73 -16.93 25.51
CA LYS A 211 -1.06 -16.40 26.85
C LYS A 211 -1.96 -15.18 26.73
N LYS A 212 -2.81 -14.98 27.73
CA LYS A 212 -3.59 -13.74 27.87
C LYS A 212 -2.66 -12.61 28.31
N HIS A 213 -2.80 -11.46 27.68
CA HIS A 213 -2.16 -10.22 28.07
C HIS A 213 -3.21 -9.12 28.15
N THR A 214 -3.10 -8.25 29.15
CA THR A 214 -4.04 -7.13 29.30
C THR A 214 -3.38 -5.91 28.68
N ALA A 215 -3.93 -5.43 27.58
CA ALA A 215 -3.45 -4.23 26.91
C ALA A 215 -3.77 -2.97 27.72
N LEU A 216 -3.12 -1.85 27.39
CA LEU A 216 -3.29 -0.54 28.06
C LEU A 216 -4.74 -0.04 28.04
N ASN A 217 -5.52 -0.43 27.04
CA ASN A 217 -6.96 -0.12 26.92
C ASN A 217 -7.87 -1.02 27.77
N GLY A 218 -7.30 -1.90 28.60
CA GLY A 218 -8.02 -2.85 29.44
C GLY A 218 -8.57 -4.08 28.71
N LYS A 219 -8.43 -4.17 27.37
CA LYS A 219 -8.82 -5.35 26.61
C LYS A 219 -7.82 -6.49 26.82
N THR A 220 -8.34 -7.71 26.91
CA THR A 220 -7.50 -8.91 26.97
C THR A 220 -7.19 -9.39 25.55
N VAL A 221 -5.91 -9.42 25.20
CA VAL A 221 -5.38 -9.92 23.93
C VAL A 221 -4.64 -11.23 24.13
N HIS A 222 -4.56 -12.05 23.09
CA HIS A 222 -3.84 -13.32 23.11
C HIS A 222 -2.55 -13.21 22.30
N ILE A 223 -1.41 -13.31 22.97
CA ILE A 223 -0.08 -13.28 22.36
C ILE A 223 0.63 -14.63 22.53
N TRP A 224 1.64 -14.91 21.70
CA TRP A 224 2.42 -16.13 21.89
C TRP A 224 3.18 -16.13 23.23
N ASP A 225 3.24 -17.28 23.88
CA ASP A 225 3.98 -17.43 25.12
C ASP A 225 5.49 -17.48 24.85
N LEU A 226 6.14 -16.32 24.95
CA LEU A 226 7.58 -16.18 24.77
C LEU A 226 8.41 -17.03 25.74
N LYS A 227 7.92 -17.29 26.96
CA LYS A 227 8.65 -18.14 27.93
C LYS A 227 8.66 -19.58 27.46
N TRP A 228 7.50 -20.08 27.04
CA TRP A 228 7.40 -21.40 26.44
C TRP A 228 8.27 -21.52 25.18
N MET A 229 8.23 -20.51 24.29
CA MET A 229 9.05 -20.51 23.07
C MET A 229 10.54 -20.55 23.38
N LYS A 230 11.01 -19.78 24.38
CA LYS A 230 12.41 -19.82 24.82
C LYS A 230 12.82 -21.23 25.23
N THR A 231 12.01 -21.90 26.06
CA THR A 231 12.30 -23.26 26.54
C THR A 231 12.22 -24.31 25.43
N GLU A 232 11.12 -24.33 24.67
CA GLU A 232 10.87 -25.35 23.64
C GLU A 232 11.85 -25.22 22.47
N PHE A 233 12.14 -24.00 22.02
CA PHE A 233 13.04 -23.79 20.88
C PHE A 233 14.51 -23.67 21.27
N LYS A 234 14.81 -23.69 22.58
CA LYS A 234 16.14 -23.49 23.17
C LYS A 234 16.76 -22.18 22.69
N ILE A 235 15.97 -21.11 22.77
CA ILE A 235 16.40 -19.77 22.36
C ILE A 235 17.39 -19.27 23.41
N LYS A 236 18.53 -18.77 22.93
CA LYS A 236 19.59 -18.21 23.77
C LYS A 236 19.15 -16.90 24.42
N GLU A 237 19.87 -16.51 25.47
CA GLU A 237 19.74 -15.15 26.00
C GLU A 237 20.47 -14.13 25.11
N GLU A 238 20.08 -12.86 25.20
CA GLU A 238 20.59 -11.76 24.35
C GLU A 238 22.13 -11.69 24.29
N LEU A 239 22.80 -11.92 25.42
CA LEU A 239 24.26 -11.84 25.54
C LEU A 239 24.98 -13.16 25.20
N GLU A 240 24.25 -14.23 24.90
CA GLU A 240 24.82 -15.54 24.56
C GLU A 240 24.99 -15.76 23.05
N LEU A 241 24.52 -14.81 22.23
CA LEU A 241 24.75 -14.82 20.79
C LEU A 241 26.25 -14.79 20.50
N THR A 242 26.66 -15.56 19.49
CA THR A 242 27.96 -15.40 18.85
C THR A 242 27.89 -14.29 17.80
N HIS A 243 29.05 -13.79 17.36
CA HIS A 243 29.08 -12.75 16.31
C HIS A 243 28.35 -13.19 15.02
N SER A 244 28.52 -14.44 14.59
CA SER A 244 27.84 -14.96 13.40
C SER A 244 26.32 -15.02 13.57
N GLU A 245 25.85 -15.44 14.74
CA GLU A 245 24.42 -15.52 15.04
C GLU A 245 23.82 -14.11 15.14
N PHE A 246 24.55 -13.16 15.74
CA PHE A 246 24.18 -11.76 15.74
C PHE A 246 24.03 -11.19 14.33
N CYS A 247 24.99 -11.41 13.43
CA CYS A 247 24.88 -10.93 12.05
C CYS A 247 23.65 -11.48 11.32
N GLN A 248 23.33 -12.76 11.53
CA GLN A 248 22.13 -13.37 10.97
C GLN A 248 20.84 -12.81 11.59
N ALA A 249 20.79 -12.78 12.93
CA ALA A 249 19.62 -12.33 13.67
C ALA A 249 19.33 -10.85 13.41
N SER A 250 20.35 -10.00 13.33
CA SER A 250 20.22 -8.56 13.03
C SER A 250 19.65 -8.30 11.63
N ASP A 251 20.04 -9.06 10.62
CA ASP A 251 19.45 -8.94 9.28
C ASP A 251 17.97 -9.33 9.28
N ASN A 252 17.61 -10.42 9.95
CA ASN A 252 16.22 -10.84 10.06
C ASN A 252 15.40 -9.88 10.92
N TYR A 253 15.96 -9.34 11.99
CA TYR A 253 15.33 -8.33 12.83
C TYR A 253 15.05 -7.06 12.04
N TYR A 254 16.03 -6.58 11.26
CA TYR A 254 15.82 -5.44 10.37
C TYR A 254 14.68 -5.69 9.37
N ARG A 255 14.68 -6.86 8.70
CA ARG A 255 13.61 -7.24 7.78
C ARG A 255 12.25 -7.29 8.48
N PHE A 256 12.19 -7.82 9.69
CA PHE A 256 10.98 -7.88 10.49
C PHE A 256 10.46 -6.48 10.84
N GLN A 257 11.32 -5.57 11.32
CA GLN A 257 10.92 -4.19 11.58
C GLN A 257 10.49 -3.48 10.30
N ALA A 258 11.14 -3.77 9.16
CA ALA A 258 10.72 -3.27 7.84
C ALA A 258 9.34 -3.76 7.40
N THR A 259 8.89 -4.93 7.86
CA THR A 259 7.50 -5.36 7.62
C THR A 259 6.47 -4.65 8.49
N LYS A 260 6.89 -4.05 9.62
CA LYS A 260 6.00 -3.36 10.56
C LYS A 260 5.85 -1.87 10.27
N ALA A 261 6.91 -1.24 9.79
CA ALA A 261 6.96 0.21 9.71
C ALA A 261 6.27 0.74 8.46
N GLU A 262 5.42 1.74 8.66
CA GLU A 262 4.90 2.57 7.57
C GLU A 262 5.94 3.60 7.10
N ASP A 263 6.76 4.09 8.03
CA ASP A 263 7.82 5.07 7.77
C ASP A 263 9.18 4.36 7.52
N PRO A 264 9.76 4.48 6.31
CA PRO A 264 11.09 3.97 6.01
C PRO A 264 12.17 4.49 6.97
N LEU A 265 12.07 5.72 7.47
CA LEU A 265 13.06 6.31 8.39
C LEU A 265 13.12 5.56 9.72
N TYR A 266 11.98 5.04 10.18
CA TYR A 266 11.92 4.22 11.40
C TYR A 266 12.74 2.93 11.25
N THR A 267 12.75 2.34 10.06
CA THR A 267 13.47 1.08 9.79
C THR A 267 14.95 1.32 9.53
N GLU A 268 15.27 2.47 8.91
CA GLU A 268 16.63 2.86 8.57
C GLU A 268 17.52 2.97 9.81
N ARG A 269 16.97 3.37 10.97
CA ARG A 269 17.72 3.40 12.24
C ARG A 269 18.30 2.03 12.62
N TYR A 270 17.57 0.95 12.38
CA TYR A 270 18.03 -0.42 12.64
C TYR A 270 19.07 -0.85 11.61
N ARG A 271 18.91 -0.44 10.35
CA ARG A 271 19.91 -0.68 9.31
C ARG A 271 21.23 -0.04 9.67
N VAL A 272 21.23 1.26 10.02
CA VAL A 272 22.43 2.01 10.41
C VAL A 272 23.09 1.39 11.65
N HIS A 273 22.30 1.10 12.69
CA HIS A 273 22.76 0.43 13.91
C HIS A 273 23.52 -0.87 13.61
N PHE A 274 22.88 -1.81 12.92
CA PHE A 274 23.47 -3.13 12.69
C PHE A 274 24.59 -3.09 11.66
N THR A 275 24.54 -2.22 10.65
CA THR A 275 25.60 -2.12 9.64
C THR A 275 26.87 -1.48 10.21
N PHE A 276 26.76 -0.52 11.13
CA PHE A 276 27.93 0.13 11.75
C PHE A 276 28.91 -0.91 12.30
N TYR A 277 28.43 -1.80 13.17
CA TYR A 277 29.31 -2.76 13.82
C TYR A 277 29.81 -3.85 12.86
N ARG A 278 28.95 -4.33 11.96
CA ARG A 278 29.30 -5.36 10.98
C ARG A 278 30.40 -4.91 10.00
N ASN A 279 30.49 -3.61 9.74
CA ASN A 279 31.49 -3.04 8.85
C ASN A 279 32.85 -2.79 9.53
N LEU A 280 32.96 -3.02 10.84
CA LEU A 280 34.26 -2.92 11.53
C LEU A 280 35.14 -4.12 11.15
N VAL A 281 36.39 -3.84 10.80
CA VAL A 281 37.40 -4.85 10.41
C VAL A 281 37.61 -5.90 11.50
N ASP A 282 37.52 -5.50 12.77
CA ASP A 282 37.73 -6.34 13.95
C ASP A 282 36.43 -6.77 14.65
N SER A 283 35.27 -6.53 14.03
CA SER A 283 33.93 -6.79 14.58
C SER A 283 33.79 -8.14 15.29
N ALA A 284 34.22 -9.23 14.64
CA ALA A 284 34.16 -10.58 15.20
C ALA A 284 35.04 -10.76 16.45
N ALA A 285 36.19 -10.10 16.50
CA ALA A 285 37.14 -10.23 17.61
C ALA A 285 36.72 -9.39 18.83
N THR A 286 36.00 -8.29 18.61
CA THR A 286 35.58 -7.35 19.66
C THR A 286 34.14 -7.58 20.12
N TYR A 287 33.40 -8.50 19.47
CA TYR A 287 31.96 -8.67 19.68
C TYR A 287 31.56 -8.96 21.12
N ASP A 288 32.29 -9.85 21.80
CA ASP A 288 31.97 -10.20 23.19
C ASP A 288 32.08 -9.00 24.15
N GLY A 289 32.99 -8.06 23.87
CA GLY A 289 33.12 -6.82 24.65
C GLY A 289 32.10 -5.75 24.26
N TRP A 290 31.47 -5.86 23.08
CA TRP A 290 30.57 -4.86 22.53
C TRP A 290 29.09 -5.20 22.69
N LYS A 291 28.70 -6.49 22.68
CA LYS A 291 27.31 -6.94 22.66
C LYS A 291 26.43 -6.44 23.80
N SER A 292 27.00 -6.09 24.96
CA SER A 292 26.26 -5.45 26.04
C SER A 292 25.84 -4.01 25.71
N ALA A 293 26.74 -3.23 25.10
CA ALA A 293 26.44 -1.87 24.65
C ALA A 293 25.47 -1.85 23.46
N GLU A 294 25.55 -2.86 22.58
CA GLU A 294 24.54 -3.10 21.53
C GLU A 294 23.15 -3.25 22.12
N LEU A 295 23.01 -4.19 23.07
CA LEU A 295 21.73 -4.51 23.69
C LEU A 295 21.13 -3.30 24.41
N GLU A 296 21.96 -2.57 25.16
CA GLU A 296 21.55 -1.33 25.85
C GLU A 296 21.02 -0.30 24.84
N THR A 297 21.76 -0.07 23.75
CA THR A 297 21.36 0.95 22.78
C THR A 297 20.09 0.55 22.03
N ARG A 298 19.96 -0.74 21.66
CA ARG A 298 18.73 -1.25 21.04
C ARG A 298 17.53 -1.15 21.98
N SER A 299 17.72 -1.44 23.27
CA SER A 299 16.66 -1.30 24.29
C SER A 299 16.24 0.17 24.44
N ASN A 300 17.21 1.09 24.54
CA ASN A 300 16.95 2.53 24.59
C ASN A 300 16.24 3.05 23.32
N ALA A 301 16.60 2.54 22.15
CA ALA A 301 15.94 2.91 20.89
C ALA A 301 14.49 2.41 20.84
N ALA A 302 14.20 1.24 21.42
CA ALA A 302 12.84 0.69 21.50
C ALA A 302 11.98 1.39 22.55
N GLU A 303 12.53 1.70 23.72
CA GLU A 303 11.77 2.26 24.85
C GLU A 303 11.66 3.79 24.81
N LEU A 304 12.74 4.49 24.42
CA LEU A 304 12.85 5.94 24.50
C LEU A 304 12.84 6.64 23.14
N ASN A 305 12.70 5.87 22.04
CA ASN A 305 12.83 6.38 20.67
C ASN A 305 14.13 7.15 20.41
N HIS A 306 15.21 6.82 21.13
CA HIS A 306 16.50 7.44 20.94
C HIS A 306 17.08 7.09 19.57
N ALA A 307 17.63 8.10 18.89
CA ALA A 307 18.37 7.90 17.66
C ALA A 307 19.76 7.31 17.95
N TYR A 308 20.30 6.62 16.95
CA TYR A 308 21.66 6.14 16.95
C TYR A 308 22.67 7.31 17.03
N SER A 309 23.66 7.22 17.92
CA SER A 309 24.78 8.16 18.04
C SER A 309 26.09 7.47 17.65
N GLU A 310 26.70 7.89 16.56
CA GLU A 310 27.98 7.34 16.09
C GLU A 310 29.10 7.51 17.13
N THR A 311 29.11 8.62 17.86
CA THR A 311 30.07 8.88 18.93
C THR A 311 29.93 7.86 20.06
N GLN A 312 28.69 7.54 20.47
CA GLN A 312 28.43 6.54 21.50
C GLN A 312 28.95 5.16 21.08
N TYR A 313 28.75 4.77 19.82
CA TYR A 313 29.18 3.48 19.31
C TYR A 313 30.68 3.38 19.12
N THR A 314 31.30 4.45 18.66
CA THR A 314 32.76 4.54 18.57
C THR A 314 33.38 4.37 19.95
N ASN A 315 32.82 5.03 20.97
CA ASN A 315 33.26 4.89 22.35
C ASN A 315 33.04 3.47 22.89
N ALA A 316 31.89 2.86 22.63
CA ALA A 316 31.62 1.47 23.03
C ALA A 316 32.58 0.48 22.35
N THR A 317 32.86 0.69 21.06
CA THR A 317 33.79 -0.13 20.27
C THR A 317 35.22 0.01 20.79
N ASN A 318 35.67 1.23 21.10
CA ASN A 318 36.98 1.47 21.68
C ASN A 318 37.13 0.80 23.05
N LYS A 319 36.11 0.91 23.91
CA LYS A 319 36.06 0.16 25.18
C LYS A 319 36.12 -1.35 24.97
N ALA A 320 35.40 -1.87 23.97
CA ALA A 320 35.43 -3.30 23.64
C ALA A 320 36.83 -3.75 23.16
N ARG A 321 37.55 -2.89 22.42
CA ARG A 321 38.94 -3.14 21.99
C ARG A 321 39.93 -3.12 23.15
N GLU A 322 39.71 -2.26 24.13
CA GLU A 322 40.52 -2.14 25.35
C GLU A 322 40.24 -3.25 26.37
N SER A 323 39.10 -3.93 26.24
CA SER A 323 38.67 -4.98 27.16
C SER A 323 39.65 -6.16 27.18
N PRO A 324 40.03 -6.69 28.36
CA PRO A 324 41.09 -7.69 28.52
C PRO A 324 40.80 -9.07 27.90
N PHE A 325 39.62 -9.30 27.32
CA PHE A 325 39.28 -10.53 26.58
C PHE A 325 40.24 -10.83 25.42
N ARG A 326 41.01 -9.83 24.95
CA ARG A 326 42.09 -10.02 23.97
C ARG A 326 43.24 -10.92 24.44
N LYS A 327 43.38 -11.22 25.74
CA LYS A 327 44.53 -11.98 26.28
C LYS A 327 44.38 -13.50 26.32
N ILE A 328 43.21 -14.07 26.05
CA ILE A 328 42.99 -15.51 26.30
C ILE A 328 43.21 -16.40 25.06
N ARG A 329 43.16 -15.85 23.83
CA ARG A 329 43.16 -16.68 22.61
C ARG A 329 44.50 -16.82 21.86
N THR A 330 45.56 -16.16 22.29
CA THR A 330 46.88 -16.19 21.61
C THR A 330 47.97 -16.97 22.34
N ARG A 331 47.61 -17.86 23.27
CA ARG A 331 48.58 -18.65 24.04
C ARG A 331 48.29 -20.16 23.99
N ASP A 332 48.00 -20.70 22.82
CA ASP A 332 47.97 -22.17 22.65
C ASP A 332 48.29 -22.66 21.23
N SER A 333 49.30 -22.05 20.59
CA SER A 333 49.83 -22.51 19.29
C SER A 333 51.35 -22.68 19.27
N SER A 334 51.99 -22.80 20.44
CA SER A 334 53.43 -23.07 20.53
C SER A 334 53.78 -24.09 21.62
N ARG A 335 53.34 -25.34 21.47
CA ARG A 335 54.10 -26.53 21.88
C ARG A 335 53.35 -27.84 21.57
N LYS A 336 53.65 -28.44 20.43
CA LYS A 336 53.81 -29.90 20.33
C LYS A 336 54.99 -30.19 19.41
N SER A 337 56.18 -30.14 19.99
CA SER A 337 57.32 -30.90 19.51
C SER A 337 56.99 -32.39 19.73
N PHE A 338 56.91 -33.15 18.64
CA PHE A 338 56.93 -34.60 18.67
C PHE A 338 58.31 -35.07 19.15
N PRO A 339 58.40 -36.07 20.05
CA PRO A 339 59.63 -36.82 20.22
C PRO A 339 59.65 -37.99 19.22
N ASP A 340 60.72 -38.08 18.45
CA ASP A 340 61.16 -39.32 17.81
C ASP A 340 61.54 -40.34 18.89
N GLY A 341 61.15 -41.59 18.67
CA GLY A 341 61.45 -42.75 19.53
C GLY A 341 60.68 -43.98 19.07
#